data_AF-K7ZB97-F1
#
_entry.id   AF-K7ZB97-F1
#
_cell.length_a   1.000
_cell.length_b   1.000
_cell.length_c   1.000
_cell.angle_alpha   90.00
_cell.angle_beta   90.00
_cell.angle_gamma   90.00
#
_symmetry.space_group_name_H-M   'P 1'
#
loop_
_entity.id
_entity.type
_entity.pdbx_description
1 polymer ?
#
loop_
_entity_poly.entity_id
_entity_poly.type
_entity_poly.pdbx_seq_one_letter_code
_entity_poly.pdbx_strand_id
1 'polypeptide(L)'
;MKTVLILLVLIAAFAAEAQESCPQSKSTVKDLQSICDELNKSNQSHCKVNAPAKTDSVPAITYGILSASGKMKSLFEKMEGMQKAFLAEAGGCPGGCSRINAPVVEIATQPTAVVKHASCPDQYTALKLSSSEQQRFAIGQSGDYFKKSFRMRADSKKCQEAATTYAQETLMGENELGSFLEDSKCKSPCSYSSVIRLKTQSTGKGECAVDLELAVQCGSPKKDREWQTQAKLTKTFSCEVAQ
;
A
#
# COMPACT_ATOMS: atom_id res chain seq x y z
N MET A 1 28.18 52.04 -40.40
CA MET A 1 28.94 51.95 -39.12
C MET A 1 27.93 51.72 -38.01
N LYS A 2 28.07 50.86 -37.01
CA LYS A 2 28.99 49.78 -36.66
C LYS A 2 28.22 49.00 -35.56
N THR A 3 28.26 47.69 -35.66
CA THR A 3 28.04 46.68 -34.62
C THR A 3 28.27 47.15 -33.18
N VAL A 4 27.40 46.76 -32.23
CA VAL A 4 27.83 46.14 -30.97
C VAL A 4 26.75 45.14 -30.49
N LEU A 5 27.09 43.86 -30.66
CA LEU A 5 26.66 42.73 -29.84
C LEU A 5 27.56 42.72 -28.57
N ILE A 6 27.05 42.31 -27.41
CA ILE A 6 27.74 41.53 -26.34
C ILE A 6 26.69 41.27 -25.23
N LEU A 7 26.16 40.06 -25.09
CA LEU A 7 26.67 38.90 -24.31
C LEU A 7 26.49 39.02 -22.78
N LEU A 8 25.54 38.24 -22.25
CA LEU A 8 25.43 37.76 -20.86
C LEU A 8 24.91 36.32 -20.98
N VAL A 9 25.79 35.32 -21.03
CA VAL A 9 26.30 34.48 -19.91
C VAL A 9 25.25 33.52 -19.34
N LEU A 10 25.40 32.26 -19.77
CA LEU A 10 25.23 30.97 -19.07
C LEU A 10 23.98 30.72 -18.19
N ILE A 11 23.29 29.61 -18.43
CA ILE A 11 23.39 28.34 -17.66
C ILE A 11 22.51 27.26 -18.33
N ALA A 12 23.04 26.04 -18.31
CA ALA A 12 22.46 24.81 -18.82
C ALA A 12 21.06 24.48 -18.28
N ALA A 13 20.21 23.92 -19.14
CA ALA A 13 19.13 23.03 -18.75
C ALA A 13 19.05 21.88 -19.76
N PHE A 14 19.66 20.75 -19.40
CA PHE A 14 19.26 19.45 -19.91
C PHE A 14 17.80 19.21 -19.46
N ALA A 15 16.85 19.51 -20.33
CA ALA A 15 15.50 18.96 -20.23
C ALA A 15 15.42 17.76 -21.17
N ALA A 16 15.81 16.60 -20.65
CA ALA A 16 15.45 15.32 -21.23
C ALA A 16 14.21 14.82 -20.50
N GLU A 17 13.03 15.18 -21.01
CA GLU A 17 11.80 14.42 -20.80
C GLU A 17 11.06 14.39 -22.15
N ALA A 18 11.55 13.54 -23.05
CA ALA A 18 10.78 13.13 -24.22
C ALA A 18 9.71 12.15 -23.73
N GLN A 19 8.56 12.70 -23.32
CA GLN A 19 7.33 11.96 -23.24
C GLN A 19 6.62 12.08 -24.59
N GLU A 20 7.02 11.27 -25.57
CA GLU A 20 6.29 11.15 -26.83
C GLU A 20 5.14 10.15 -26.65
N SER A 21 3.95 10.65 -26.32
CA SER A 21 2.70 9.95 -26.61
C SER A 21 2.48 10.00 -28.13
N CYS A 22 2.34 8.84 -28.80
CA CYS A 22 2.16 8.78 -30.26
C CYS A 22 0.93 9.63 -30.68
N PRO A 23 1.08 10.64 -31.54
CA PRO A 23 -0.03 11.51 -31.94
C PRO A 23 -1.00 10.79 -32.88
N GLN A 24 -2.30 10.87 -32.59
CA GLN A 24 -3.36 10.45 -33.51
C GLN A 24 -3.53 11.50 -34.61
N SER A 25 -2.69 11.46 -35.65
CA SER A 25 -2.87 12.32 -36.84
C SER A 25 -2.68 11.54 -38.13
N LYS A 26 -3.65 11.72 -39.04
CA LYS A 26 -3.74 11.08 -40.35
C LYS A 26 -2.72 11.68 -41.32
N SER A 27 -1.50 11.15 -41.39
CA SER A 27 -0.65 11.27 -42.59
C SER A 27 0.45 10.21 -42.58
N THR A 28 0.67 9.55 -43.74
CA THR A 28 1.76 8.59 -43.99
C THR A 28 1.92 7.50 -42.91
N VAL A 29 0.77 7.00 -42.45
CA VAL A 29 0.53 6.36 -41.14
C VAL A 29 1.07 4.93 -40.99
N LYS A 30 1.59 4.28 -42.05
CA LYS A 30 2.03 2.88 -41.92
C LYS A 30 3.39 2.73 -41.23
N ASP A 31 4.31 3.67 -41.44
CA ASP A 31 5.70 3.55 -40.97
C ASP A 31 5.84 3.98 -39.51
N LEU A 32 5.26 5.11 -39.13
CA LEU A 32 5.24 5.59 -37.73
C LEU A 32 4.43 4.69 -36.80
N GLN A 33 3.29 4.16 -37.27
CA GLN A 33 2.51 3.20 -36.48
C GLN A 33 3.28 1.88 -36.32
N SER A 34 3.93 1.39 -37.38
CA SER A 34 4.80 0.20 -37.33
C SER A 34 5.98 0.41 -36.37
N ILE A 35 6.59 1.59 -36.37
CA ILE A 35 7.67 1.95 -35.45
C ILE A 35 7.15 2.06 -34.01
N CYS A 36 6.00 2.69 -33.75
CA CYS A 36 5.38 2.71 -32.41
C CYS A 36 5.03 1.27 -31.96
N ASP A 37 4.54 0.41 -32.85
CA ASP A 37 4.20 -0.98 -32.55
C ASP A 37 5.45 -1.84 -32.27
N GLU A 38 6.54 -1.63 -33.01
CA GLU A 38 7.83 -2.29 -32.74
C GLU A 38 8.48 -1.78 -31.45
N LEU A 39 8.41 -0.48 -31.17
CA LEU A 39 8.86 0.09 -29.89
C LEU A 39 8.03 -0.47 -28.73
N ASN A 40 6.71 -0.55 -28.88
CA ASN A 40 5.83 -1.12 -27.86
C ASN A 40 6.11 -2.61 -27.66
N LYS A 41 6.34 -3.38 -28.73
CA LYS A 41 6.68 -4.81 -28.64
C LYS A 41 8.05 -5.03 -28.01
N SER A 42 9.03 -4.20 -28.35
CA SER A 42 10.35 -4.17 -27.73
C SER A 42 10.23 -3.83 -26.23
N ASN A 43 9.56 -2.73 -25.89
CA ASN A 43 9.31 -2.30 -24.51
C ASN A 43 8.54 -3.34 -23.69
N GLN A 44 7.53 -4.00 -24.28
CA GLN A 44 6.82 -5.11 -23.63
C GLN A 44 7.74 -6.29 -23.32
N SER A 45 8.65 -6.63 -24.24
CA SER A 45 9.63 -7.71 -24.03
C SER A 45 10.66 -7.36 -22.96
N HIS A 46 11.07 -6.09 -22.86
CA HIS A 46 11.99 -5.59 -21.85
C HIS A 46 11.32 -5.39 -20.47
N CYS A 47 10.03 -5.08 -20.45
CA CYS A 47 9.29 -4.87 -19.23
C CYS A 47 8.78 -6.16 -18.59
N LYS A 48 8.80 -7.32 -19.23
CA LYS A 48 8.25 -8.56 -18.67
C LYS A 48 9.15 -9.23 -17.61
N VAL A 49 9.63 -8.45 -16.65
CA VAL A 49 10.28 -8.98 -15.43
C VAL A 49 9.17 -9.46 -14.52
N ASN A 50 9.07 -10.77 -14.30
CA ASN A 50 8.12 -11.38 -13.38
C ASN A 50 8.88 -12.24 -12.38
N ALA A 51 9.05 -11.75 -11.16
CA ALA A 51 9.43 -12.59 -10.05
C ALA A 51 8.18 -13.35 -9.56
N PRO A 52 8.20 -14.69 -9.45
CA PRO A 52 7.08 -15.43 -8.90
C PRO A 52 6.80 -14.96 -7.48
N ALA A 53 5.51 -14.82 -7.14
CA ALA A 53 5.10 -14.41 -5.81
C ALA A 53 5.63 -15.41 -4.76
N LYS A 54 6.50 -14.94 -3.87
CA LYS A 54 6.97 -15.71 -2.70
C LYS A 54 6.45 -15.06 -1.43
N THR A 55 5.95 -15.86 -0.50
CA THR A 55 5.45 -15.35 0.78
C THR A 55 6.40 -15.73 1.89
N ASP A 56 7.03 -14.74 2.50
CA ASP A 56 7.83 -14.93 3.70
C ASP A 56 7.00 -14.58 4.93
N SER A 57 7.01 -15.44 5.95
CA SER A 57 6.27 -15.22 7.19
C SER A 57 7.22 -14.92 8.34
N VAL A 58 6.86 -13.96 9.18
CA VAL A 58 7.52 -13.72 10.46
C VAL A 58 6.89 -14.64 11.51
N PRO A 59 7.64 -15.15 12.51
CA PRO A 59 7.06 -15.91 13.61
C PRO A 59 5.89 -15.16 14.26
N ALA A 60 4.83 -15.90 14.60
CA ALA A 60 3.69 -15.32 15.28
C ALA A 60 4.12 -14.75 16.65
N ILE A 61 3.56 -13.61 17.00
CA ILE A 61 3.80 -12.96 18.29
C ILE A 61 2.50 -12.94 19.09
N THR A 62 2.61 -13.13 20.41
CA THR A 62 1.50 -12.95 21.34
C THR A 62 1.74 -11.69 22.18
N TYR A 63 0.69 -10.90 22.38
CA TYR A 63 0.76 -9.69 23.21
C TYR A 63 -0.58 -9.36 23.87
N GLY A 64 -0.51 -8.68 25.01
CA GLY A 64 -1.67 -8.09 25.68
C GLY A 64 -1.85 -6.62 25.32
N ILE A 65 -2.90 -5.99 25.84
CA ILE A 65 -3.26 -4.57 25.54
C ILE A 65 -2.06 -3.64 25.77
N LEU A 66 -1.42 -3.75 26.94
CA LEU A 66 -0.37 -2.84 27.37
C LEU A 66 0.92 -2.93 26.54
N SER A 67 1.14 -4.06 25.85
CA SER A 67 2.30 -4.27 24.99
C SER A 67 1.98 -4.23 23.50
N ALA A 68 0.70 -4.08 23.12
CA ALA A 68 0.23 -4.12 21.73
C ALA A 68 0.91 -3.06 20.86
N SER A 69 0.92 -1.81 21.30
CA SER A 69 1.54 -0.68 20.59
C SER A 69 3.00 -0.94 20.23
N GLY A 70 3.83 -1.27 21.23
CA GLY A 70 5.26 -1.54 21.01
C GLY A 70 5.51 -2.77 20.13
N LYS A 71 4.75 -3.86 20.33
CA LYS A 71 4.88 -5.09 19.55
C LYS A 71 4.47 -4.91 18.09
N MET A 72 3.39 -4.19 17.84
CA MET A 72 2.94 -3.86 16.48
C MET A 72 3.93 -2.94 15.77
N LYS A 73 4.43 -1.90 16.45
CA LYS A 73 5.47 -1.02 15.89
C LYS A 73 6.71 -1.82 15.46
N SER A 74 7.28 -2.64 16.34
CA SER A 74 8.43 -3.48 15.99
C SER A 74 8.15 -4.46 14.86
N LEU A 75 6.92 -4.97 14.75
CA LEU A 75 6.50 -5.84 13.65
C LEU A 75 6.50 -5.08 12.32
N PHE A 76 5.92 -3.87 12.28
CA PHE A 76 5.92 -3.03 11.07
C PHE A 76 7.34 -2.66 10.63
N GLU A 77 8.21 -2.26 11.55
CA GLU A 77 9.62 -1.95 11.26
C GLU A 77 10.36 -3.15 10.65
N LYS A 78 10.12 -4.35 11.17
CA LYS A 78 10.70 -5.59 10.62
C LYS A 78 10.19 -5.87 9.20
N MET A 79 8.89 -5.70 8.96
CA MET A 79 8.28 -5.91 7.65
C MET A 79 8.79 -4.89 6.62
N GLU A 80 8.96 -3.63 7.03
CA GLU A 80 9.56 -2.58 6.18
C GLU A 80 11.00 -2.94 5.80
N GLY A 81 11.80 -3.43 6.75
CA GLY A 81 13.17 -3.89 6.48
C GLY A 81 13.21 -5.02 5.45
N MET A 82 12.34 -6.03 5.59
CA MET A 82 12.23 -7.14 4.63
C MET A 82 11.76 -6.65 3.25
N GLN A 83 10.81 -5.70 3.21
CA GLN A 83 10.32 -5.09 1.98
C GLN A 83 11.43 -4.35 1.24
N LYS A 84 12.24 -3.54 1.95
CA LYS A 84 13.37 -2.81 1.37
C LYS A 84 14.45 -3.74 0.85
N ALA A 85 14.79 -4.79 1.58
CA ALA A 85 15.77 -5.78 1.14
C ALA A 85 15.31 -6.44 -0.16
N PHE A 86 14.04 -6.85 -0.24
CA PHE A 86 13.48 -7.42 -1.46
C PHE A 86 13.50 -6.44 -2.66
N LEU A 87 13.13 -5.18 -2.44
CA LEU A 87 13.15 -4.17 -3.51
C LEU A 87 14.57 -3.88 -4.00
N ALA A 88 15.56 -3.91 -3.11
CA ALA A 88 16.98 -3.78 -3.48
C ALA A 88 17.47 -5.00 -4.28
N GLU A 89 17.10 -6.22 -3.86
CA GLU A 89 17.41 -7.46 -4.58
C GLU A 89 16.77 -7.51 -5.98
N ALA A 90 15.55 -6.96 -6.11
CA ALA A 90 14.80 -6.98 -7.36
C ALA A 90 15.40 -6.08 -8.46
N GLY A 91 16.32 -5.17 -8.14
CA GLY A 91 17.05 -4.36 -9.12
C GLY A 91 16.23 -3.27 -9.84
N GLY A 92 14.93 -3.15 -9.54
CA GLY A 92 14.03 -2.15 -10.13
C GLY A 92 13.56 -2.49 -11.55
N CYS A 93 12.71 -1.65 -12.11
CA CYS A 93 12.21 -1.84 -13.47
C CYS A 93 13.10 -1.12 -14.49
N PRO A 94 13.36 -1.72 -15.67
CA PRO A 94 13.98 -1.01 -16.78
C PRO A 94 13.11 0.19 -17.21
N GLY A 95 13.75 1.21 -17.77
CA GLY A 95 13.06 2.42 -18.25
C GLY A 95 11.98 2.07 -19.28
N GLY A 96 10.80 2.68 -19.16
CA GLY A 96 9.64 2.42 -20.01
C GLY A 96 8.55 1.53 -19.40
N CYS A 97 8.82 0.89 -18.25
CA CYS A 97 7.81 0.13 -17.51
C CYS A 97 7.06 1.03 -16.53
N SER A 98 5.74 1.01 -16.61
CA SER A 98 4.85 1.96 -15.96
C SER A 98 4.20 1.42 -14.69
N ARG A 99 4.18 0.09 -14.50
CA ARG A 99 3.52 -0.56 -13.36
C ARG A 99 4.48 -1.47 -12.62
N ILE A 100 4.56 -1.27 -11.30
CA ILE A 100 5.26 -2.15 -10.36
C ILE A 100 4.18 -2.81 -9.49
N ASN A 101 4.02 -4.12 -9.59
CA ASN A 101 3.29 -4.84 -8.53
C ASN A 101 4.21 -4.90 -7.31
N ALA A 102 3.92 -4.05 -6.33
CA ALA A 102 4.72 -3.91 -5.14
C ALA A 102 4.47 -5.05 -4.14
N PRO A 103 5.46 -5.36 -3.29
CA PRO A 103 5.29 -6.28 -2.19
C PRO A 103 4.15 -5.84 -1.26
N VAL A 104 3.33 -6.80 -0.85
CA VAL A 104 2.21 -6.55 0.06
C VAL A 104 2.61 -7.04 1.45
N VAL A 105 2.64 -6.13 2.42
CA VAL A 105 2.74 -6.48 3.83
C VAL A 105 1.34 -6.82 4.31
N GLU A 106 1.12 -8.03 4.79
CA GLU A 106 -0.11 -8.47 5.43
C GLU A 106 0.15 -8.76 6.92
N ILE A 107 -0.66 -8.20 7.80
CA ILE A 107 -0.61 -8.46 9.25
C ILE A 107 -2.01 -8.88 9.69
N ALA A 108 -2.15 -10.12 10.12
CA ALA A 108 -3.38 -10.65 10.66
C ALA A 108 -3.30 -10.70 12.19
N THR A 109 -4.30 -10.15 12.87
CA THR A 109 -4.44 -10.17 14.33
C THR A 109 -5.69 -10.94 14.71
N GLN A 110 -5.59 -11.86 15.67
CA GLN A 110 -6.72 -12.64 16.18
C GLN A 110 -6.58 -12.86 17.69
N PRO A 111 -7.68 -13.04 18.43
CA PRO A 111 -7.60 -13.50 19.81
C PRO A 111 -6.93 -14.88 19.90
N THR A 112 -6.20 -15.13 20.99
CA THR A 112 -5.60 -16.46 21.25
C THR A 112 -6.66 -17.52 21.57
N ALA A 113 -7.76 -17.10 22.20
CA ALA A 113 -8.92 -17.92 22.51
C ALA A 113 -10.16 -17.03 22.65
N VAL A 114 -11.35 -17.62 22.46
CA VAL A 114 -12.64 -16.92 22.53
C VAL A 114 -13.65 -17.65 23.41
N VAL A 115 -14.62 -16.91 23.94
CA VAL A 115 -15.77 -17.45 24.70
C VAL A 115 -17.03 -17.04 23.97
N LYS A 116 -17.91 -18.01 23.66
CA LYS A 116 -19.18 -17.72 22.98
C LYS A 116 -20.04 -16.77 23.82
N HIS A 117 -20.67 -15.81 23.16
CA HIS A 117 -21.58 -14.87 23.80
C HIS A 117 -22.78 -14.60 22.91
N ALA A 118 -24.00 -14.68 23.46
CA ALA A 118 -25.24 -14.65 22.69
C ALA A 118 -25.47 -13.35 21.90
N SER A 119 -24.88 -12.24 22.35
CA SER A 119 -24.96 -10.94 21.66
C SER A 119 -23.92 -10.74 20.55
N CYS A 120 -23.03 -11.70 20.34
CA CYS A 120 -21.91 -11.59 19.41
C CYS A 120 -22.04 -12.59 18.27
N PRO A 121 -21.48 -12.28 17.08
CA PRO A 121 -21.36 -13.24 16.01
C PRO A 121 -20.59 -14.50 16.45
N ASP A 122 -21.10 -15.66 16.05
CA ASP A 122 -20.45 -16.96 16.31
C ASP A 122 -19.08 -17.07 15.59
N GLN A 123 -18.94 -16.38 14.46
CA GLN A 123 -17.71 -16.29 13.68
C GLN A 123 -17.29 -14.84 13.52
N TYR A 124 -16.00 -14.61 13.34
CA TYR A 124 -15.46 -13.29 13.04
C TYR A 124 -15.90 -12.85 11.64
N THR A 125 -16.87 -11.93 11.59
CA THR A 125 -17.43 -11.41 10.34
C THR A 125 -16.86 -10.05 10.03
N ALA A 126 -16.48 -9.82 8.77
CA ALA A 126 -15.99 -8.53 8.31
C ALA A 126 -17.06 -7.45 8.48
N LEU A 127 -16.64 -6.32 9.06
CA LEU A 127 -17.48 -5.14 9.19
C LEU A 127 -17.55 -4.41 7.86
N LYS A 128 -18.73 -3.84 7.59
CA LYS A 128 -18.96 -2.96 6.45
C LYS A 128 -19.47 -1.61 6.95
N LEU A 129 -18.99 -0.56 6.28
CA LEU A 129 -19.41 0.80 6.54
C LEU A 129 -20.30 1.27 5.38
N SER A 130 -21.33 2.02 5.70
CA SER A 130 -22.17 2.72 4.72
C SER A 130 -21.36 3.80 4.00
N SER A 131 -21.85 4.27 2.85
CA SER A 131 -21.17 5.32 2.08
C SER A 131 -20.99 6.63 2.86
N SER A 132 -21.95 6.99 3.74
CA SER A 132 -21.84 8.18 4.58
C SER A 132 -20.78 8.02 5.68
N GLU A 133 -20.69 6.84 6.30
CA GLU A 133 -19.63 6.51 7.27
C GLU A 133 -18.25 6.50 6.58
N GLN A 134 -18.16 5.92 5.38
CA GLN A 134 -16.93 5.93 4.58
C GLN A 134 -16.44 7.35 4.28
N GLN A 135 -17.36 8.24 3.86
CA GLN A 135 -17.06 9.65 3.63
C GLN A 135 -16.61 10.35 4.91
N ARG A 136 -17.29 10.10 6.05
CA ARG A 136 -16.94 10.67 7.35
C ARG A 136 -15.48 10.40 7.72
N PHE A 137 -15.01 9.16 7.56
CA PHE A 137 -13.65 8.76 7.96
C PHE A 137 -12.61 8.93 6.83
N ALA A 138 -13.02 9.47 5.69
CA ALA A 138 -12.19 9.59 4.48
C ALA A 138 -11.51 8.26 4.11
N ILE A 139 -12.34 7.22 4.00
CA ILE A 139 -11.95 5.87 3.57
C ILE A 139 -12.88 5.41 2.43
N GLY A 140 -12.40 4.49 1.60
CA GLY A 140 -13.23 3.75 0.65
C GLY A 140 -13.45 2.30 1.08
N GLN A 141 -14.18 1.54 0.26
CA GLN A 141 -14.35 0.10 0.41
C GLN A 141 -13.68 -0.63 -0.76
N SER A 142 -12.91 -1.68 -0.46
CA SER A 142 -12.26 -2.58 -1.43
C SER A 142 -12.55 -4.03 -1.03
N GLY A 143 -13.63 -4.61 -1.56
CA GLY A 143 -14.13 -5.90 -1.08
C GLY A 143 -14.52 -5.85 0.40
N ASP A 144 -13.90 -6.67 1.23
CA ASP A 144 -14.09 -6.69 2.70
C ASP A 144 -13.13 -5.75 3.47
N TYR A 145 -12.34 -4.95 2.76
CA TYR A 145 -11.37 -4.03 3.34
C TYR A 145 -11.85 -2.58 3.29
N PHE A 146 -11.61 -1.84 4.37
CA PHE A 146 -11.60 -0.38 4.36
C PHE A 146 -10.29 0.09 3.74
N LYS A 147 -10.35 0.95 2.72
CA LYS A 147 -9.18 1.47 2.03
C LYS A 147 -8.91 2.91 2.43
N LYS A 148 -7.72 3.21 2.93
CA LYS A 148 -7.22 4.57 3.15
C LYS A 148 -5.96 4.80 2.33
N SER A 149 -5.95 5.92 1.58
CA SER A 149 -4.82 6.27 0.72
C SER A 149 -4.01 7.38 1.38
N PHE A 150 -2.73 7.14 1.58
CA PHE A 150 -1.75 8.13 2.05
C PHE A 150 -0.98 8.61 0.83
N ARG A 151 -1.01 9.92 0.59
CA ARG A 151 -0.31 10.60 -0.51
C ARG A 151 0.35 11.84 0.07
N MET A 152 1.68 11.91 0.03
CA MET A 152 2.42 13.02 0.64
C MET A 152 3.60 13.42 -0.23
N ARG A 153 3.95 14.72 -0.19
CA ARG A 153 5.24 15.23 -0.70
C ARG A 153 6.31 14.98 0.35
N ALA A 154 6.76 13.73 0.45
CA ALA A 154 7.72 13.27 1.44
C ALA A 154 8.46 12.04 0.91
N ASP A 155 9.48 11.60 1.65
CA ASP A 155 10.10 10.31 1.41
C ASP A 155 9.15 9.14 1.73
N SER A 156 9.46 7.97 1.18
CA SER A 156 8.65 6.76 1.39
C SER A 156 8.52 6.35 2.86
N LYS A 157 9.50 6.70 3.71
CA LYS A 157 9.50 6.33 5.12
C LYS A 157 8.38 7.05 5.87
N LYS A 158 8.23 8.36 5.65
CA LYS A 158 7.16 9.14 6.29
C LYS A 158 5.76 8.68 5.89
N CYS A 159 5.53 8.34 4.62
CA CYS A 159 4.24 7.78 4.21
C CYS A 159 3.95 6.43 4.88
N GLN A 160 4.96 5.58 5.00
CA GLN A 160 4.83 4.28 5.65
C GLN A 160 4.53 4.44 7.15
N GLU A 161 5.27 5.31 7.84
CA GLU A 161 5.02 5.67 9.24
C GLU A 161 3.60 6.22 9.45
N ALA A 162 3.12 7.12 8.60
CA ALA A 162 1.75 7.63 8.69
C ALA A 162 0.69 6.52 8.52
N ALA A 163 0.91 5.61 7.56
CA ALA A 163 0.00 4.49 7.32
C ALA A 163 0.02 3.46 8.46
N THR A 164 1.19 3.15 9.02
CA THR A 164 1.34 2.19 10.12
C THR A 164 0.80 2.75 11.43
N THR A 165 1.05 4.03 11.74
CA THR A 165 0.46 4.71 12.91
C THR A 165 -1.05 4.73 12.81
N TYR A 166 -1.62 5.12 11.67
CA TYR A 166 -3.07 5.12 11.50
C TYR A 166 -3.66 3.71 11.66
N ALA A 167 -3.03 2.68 11.09
CA ALA A 167 -3.47 1.30 11.26
C ALA A 167 -3.45 0.88 12.74
N GLN A 168 -2.36 1.18 13.45
CA GLN A 168 -2.19 0.86 14.86
C GLN A 168 -3.26 1.55 15.73
N GLU A 169 -3.43 2.86 15.60
CA GLU A 169 -4.42 3.61 16.37
C GLU A 169 -5.85 3.13 16.08
N THR A 170 -6.15 2.77 14.81
CA THR A 170 -7.46 2.21 14.45
C THR A 170 -7.71 0.89 15.19
N LEU A 171 -6.71 0.02 15.25
CA LEU A 171 -6.83 -1.29 15.92
C LEU A 171 -6.89 -1.21 17.43
N MET A 172 -6.36 -0.13 18.01
CA MET A 172 -6.37 0.10 19.45
C MET A 172 -7.57 0.94 19.91
N GLY A 173 -8.47 1.31 19.00
CA GLY A 173 -9.61 2.18 19.33
C GLY A 173 -9.20 3.63 19.63
N GLU A 174 -7.96 4.03 19.31
CA GLU A 174 -7.38 5.32 19.73
C GLU A 174 -7.71 6.46 18.76
N ASN A 175 -7.96 6.15 17.48
CA ASN A 175 -8.42 7.16 16.52
C ASN A 175 -9.95 7.11 16.30
N GLU A 176 -10.47 8.11 15.59
CA GLU A 176 -11.91 8.27 15.39
C GLU A 176 -12.58 7.06 14.72
N LEU A 177 -11.90 6.43 13.75
CA LEU A 177 -12.42 5.23 13.09
C LEU A 177 -12.41 4.04 14.06
N GLY A 178 -11.32 3.84 14.79
CA GLY A 178 -11.18 2.79 15.79
C GLY A 178 -12.29 2.86 16.82
N SER A 179 -12.38 3.98 17.54
CA SER A 179 -13.44 4.21 18.53
C SER A 179 -14.84 4.04 17.93
N PHE A 180 -15.09 4.57 16.73
CA PHE A 180 -16.40 4.38 16.08
C PHE A 180 -16.72 2.92 15.82
N LEU A 181 -15.75 2.15 15.32
CA LEU A 181 -15.94 0.71 15.14
C LEU A 181 -16.29 0.11 16.49
N GLU A 182 -15.45 0.29 17.53
CA GLU A 182 -15.63 -0.28 18.87
C GLU A 182 -17.02 0.00 19.46
N ASP A 183 -17.41 1.26 19.44
CA ASP A 183 -18.62 1.72 20.10
C ASP A 183 -19.90 1.43 19.31
N SER A 184 -19.82 1.45 17.98
CA SER A 184 -21.01 1.40 17.12
C SER A 184 -21.19 0.08 16.37
N LYS A 185 -20.10 -0.62 16.03
CA LYS A 185 -20.13 -1.81 15.16
C LYS A 185 -19.89 -3.11 15.92
N CYS A 186 -18.78 -3.26 16.66
CA CYS A 186 -18.49 -4.50 17.42
C CYS A 186 -18.73 -4.38 18.92
N LYS A 187 -19.74 -3.58 19.30
CA LYS A 187 -20.18 -3.30 20.67
C LYS A 187 -19.78 -4.35 21.71
N SER A 188 -19.30 -3.88 22.86
CA SER A 188 -19.04 -4.73 24.03
C SER A 188 -20.22 -5.67 24.32
N PRO A 189 -19.98 -6.97 24.60
CA PRO A 189 -18.68 -7.59 24.95
C PRO A 189 -17.90 -8.17 23.76
N CYS A 190 -18.32 -7.95 22.52
CA CYS A 190 -17.69 -8.55 21.36
C CYS A 190 -16.24 -8.05 21.17
N SER A 191 -15.44 -8.81 20.42
CA SER A 191 -14.01 -8.52 20.24
C SER A 191 -13.63 -8.44 18.78
N TYR A 192 -12.54 -7.73 18.51
CA TYR A 192 -11.98 -7.51 17.17
C TYR A 192 -10.93 -8.54 16.75
N SER A 193 -10.94 -8.82 15.45
CA SER A 193 -9.85 -9.42 14.66
C SER A 193 -9.60 -8.51 13.47
N SER A 194 -8.39 -8.51 12.91
CA SER A 194 -8.11 -7.66 11.76
C SER A 194 -7.09 -8.22 10.80
N VAL A 195 -7.19 -7.79 9.55
CA VAL A 195 -6.13 -7.98 8.56
C VAL A 195 -5.76 -6.61 8.00
N ILE A 196 -4.52 -6.22 8.21
CA ILE A 196 -3.91 -5.01 7.66
C ILE A 196 -3.12 -5.39 6.41
N ARG A 197 -3.30 -4.64 5.33
CA ARG A 197 -2.50 -4.70 4.12
C ARG A 197 -1.92 -3.34 3.79
N LEU A 198 -0.60 -3.26 3.61
CA LEU A 198 0.07 -2.07 3.11
C LEU A 198 0.57 -2.33 1.70
N LYS A 199 0.18 -1.46 0.77
CA LYS A 199 0.58 -1.49 -0.64
C LYS A 199 1.29 -0.18 -0.98
N THR A 200 2.61 -0.22 -1.08
CA THR A 200 3.39 0.93 -1.56
C THR A 200 3.15 1.10 -3.05
N GLN A 201 2.87 2.31 -3.50
CA GLN A 201 2.70 2.65 -4.91
C GLN A 201 3.97 3.33 -5.44
N SER A 202 4.28 3.11 -6.72
CA SER A 202 5.34 3.86 -7.38
C SER A 202 4.91 5.31 -7.60
N THR A 203 5.77 6.26 -7.27
CA THR A 203 5.52 7.71 -7.38
C THR A 203 6.73 8.44 -7.94
N GLY A 204 6.51 9.67 -8.40
CA GLY A 204 7.59 10.56 -8.85
C GLY A 204 8.56 10.92 -7.72
N LYS A 205 9.72 11.48 -8.09
CA LYS A 205 10.74 11.91 -7.11
C LYS A 205 10.15 12.92 -6.13
N GLY A 206 10.34 12.68 -4.82
CA GLY A 206 9.86 13.57 -3.75
C GLY A 206 8.39 13.38 -3.36
N GLU A 207 7.71 12.42 -3.97
CA GLU A 207 6.35 12.02 -3.61
C GLU A 207 6.35 10.59 -3.07
N CYS A 208 5.44 10.30 -2.16
CA CYS A 208 5.20 8.96 -1.65
C CYS A 208 3.71 8.63 -1.64
N ALA A 209 3.41 7.35 -1.89
CA ALA A 209 2.05 6.85 -1.90
C ALA A 209 1.97 5.45 -1.28
N VAL A 210 1.10 5.30 -0.30
CA VAL A 210 0.80 4.02 0.36
C VAL A 210 -0.71 3.85 0.44
N ASP A 211 -1.20 2.71 -0.01
CA ASP A 211 -2.59 2.29 0.22
C ASP A 211 -2.62 1.33 1.41
N LEU A 212 -3.37 1.73 2.44
CA LEU A 212 -3.72 0.89 3.58
C LEU A 212 -5.08 0.26 3.33
N GLU A 213 -5.14 -1.06 3.39
CA GLU A 213 -6.38 -1.85 3.36
C GLU A 213 -6.55 -2.53 4.73
N LEU A 214 -7.66 -2.27 5.39
CA LEU A 214 -7.96 -2.79 6.73
C LEU A 214 -9.26 -3.57 6.70
N ALA A 215 -9.19 -4.90 6.83
CA ALA A 215 -10.37 -5.70 7.10
C ALA A 215 -10.52 -5.81 8.62
N VAL A 216 -11.58 -5.21 9.17
CA VAL A 216 -11.91 -5.33 10.60
C VAL A 216 -13.03 -6.33 10.73
N GLN A 217 -12.85 -7.32 11.60
CA GLN A 217 -13.83 -8.37 11.84
C GLN A 217 -14.31 -8.30 13.29
N CYS A 218 -15.60 -8.53 13.48
CA CYS A 218 -16.22 -8.61 14.80
C CYS A 218 -16.65 -10.04 15.11
N GLY A 219 -16.41 -10.50 16.32
CA GLY A 219 -16.82 -11.83 16.77
C GLY A 219 -16.95 -11.93 18.28
N SER A 220 -17.05 -13.17 18.76
CA SER A 220 -17.17 -13.50 20.17
C SER A 220 -16.06 -12.89 21.05
N PRO A 221 -16.33 -12.60 22.33
CA PRO A 221 -15.34 -12.05 23.26
C PRO A 221 -14.08 -12.92 23.35
N LYS A 222 -12.91 -12.29 23.47
CA LYS A 222 -11.67 -13.00 23.79
C LYS A 222 -11.71 -13.60 25.20
N LYS A 223 -11.19 -14.83 25.34
CA LYS A 223 -11.10 -15.53 26.63
C LYS A 223 -9.99 -14.94 27.50
N ASP A 224 -8.83 -14.76 26.89
CA ASP A 224 -7.65 -14.19 27.51
C ASP A 224 -7.44 -12.79 26.92
N ARG A 225 -6.88 -11.84 27.68
CA ARG A 225 -6.67 -10.45 27.19
C ARG A 225 -5.55 -10.34 26.14
N GLU A 226 -5.24 -11.44 25.46
CA GLU A 226 -4.11 -11.60 24.56
C GLU A 226 -4.58 -11.73 23.10
N TRP A 227 -3.76 -11.20 22.22
CA TRP A 227 -3.86 -11.37 20.77
C TRP A 227 -2.64 -12.12 20.27
N GLN A 228 -2.87 -12.91 19.25
CA GLN A 228 -1.85 -13.46 18.39
C GLN A 228 -1.85 -12.69 17.08
N THR A 229 -0.64 -12.34 16.63
CA THR A 229 -0.45 -11.65 15.36
C THR A 229 0.56 -12.40 14.51
N GLN A 230 0.23 -12.57 13.23
CA GLN A 230 1.10 -13.14 12.21
C GLN A 230 1.29 -12.12 11.08
N ALA A 231 2.55 -11.84 10.74
CA ALA A 231 2.88 -10.99 9.59
C ALA A 231 3.46 -11.82 8.45
N LYS A 232 3.09 -11.43 7.22
CA LYS A 232 3.54 -12.05 5.98
C LYS A 232 3.90 -10.96 4.97
N LEU A 233 5.00 -11.17 4.25
CA LEU A 233 5.42 -10.33 3.14
C LEU A 233 5.21 -11.14 1.87
N THR A 234 4.25 -10.72 1.04
CA THR A 234 4.11 -11.28 -0.31
C THR A 234 5.05 -10.51 -1.23
N LYS A 235 6.18 -11.12 -1.55
CA LYS A 235 7.19 -10.64 -2.48
C LYS A 235 6.72 -10.92 -3.91
N THR A 236 5.97 -9.99 -4.45
CA THR A 236 5.69 -9.93 -5.89
C THR A 236 6.48 -8.76 -6.45
N PHE A 237 7.13 -8.97 -7.59
CA PHE A 237 7.74 -7.90 -8.36
C PHE A 237 7.45 -8.18 -9.83
N SER A 238 6.59 -7.36 -10.43
CA SER A 238 6.42 -7.33 -11.88
C SER A 238 6.61 -5.92 -12.40
N CYS A 239 7.26 -5.83 -13.56
CA CYS A 239 7.29 -4.63 -14.36
C CYS A 239 6.29 -4.82 -15.51
N GLU A 240 5.47 -3.82 -15.82
CA GLU A 240 4.54 -3.88 -16.96
C GLU A 240 4.49 -2.51 -17.64
N VAL A 241 4.23 -2.48 -18.96
CA VAL A 241 3.90 -1.26 -19.68
C VAL A 241 2.45 -0.90 -19.34
N ALA A 242 2.16 0.34 -18.93
CA ALA A 242 0.79 0.81 -18.74
C ALA A 242 0.04 0.66 -20.07
N GLN A 243 -1.09 -0.04 -20.04
CA GLN A 243 -2.01 -0.12 -21.17
C GLN A 243 -2.83 1.16 -21.28
#